data_AF-A0A2S2PYH3-F1
#
_entry.id   AF-A0A2S2PYH3-F1
#
_cell.length_a   1.000
_cell.length_b   1.000
_cell.length_c   1.000
_cell.angle_alpha   90.00
_cell.angle_beta   90.00
_cell.angle_gamma   90.00
#
_symmetry.space_group_name_H-M   'P 1'
#
loop_
_entity.id
_entity.type
_entity.pdbx_description
1 polymer ?
#
loop_
_entity_poly.entity_id
_entity_poly.type
_entity_poly.pdbx_seq_one_letter_code
_entity_poly.pdbx_strand_id
1 'polypeptide(L)'
;MEDVLKKLEYLVFKNKRISHLSKIKSKDTVGFSNVSLVPTKTILKNFIKLLPYLFTDMEILSQFFKNLLMANDNILDSAGMFMAETYEMKHCVELILKSIVVLFQWKDFESSDMDDLFINALKKMTSKTDLSSQSTQFKRQICKKGLILEKIGYLTEFQHIILHLDAAVNLVTLIQTLKNFSDEPENNIILRDTCWNFLTRQWYSMTGLEENGPKYNDKITFLLEIYLQCQDNQLKKLVEIVDWLEVEVIAMESKTDRLKTLPTINKMNFKCLIKVVLNSLLGSVKASLKTAENEINRLDIWQSAISVMGKMVQAIKKQDSRSNLLIFVKGSILLLKLFLAEGMMVCHNLFKLKTKEVSKVFKSLQVITRYIQNICNYTKV
;
A
#
# COMPACT_ATOMS: atom_id res chain seq x y z
N MET A 1 -19.95 -7.32 15.07
CA MET A 1 -18.84 -7.62 14.14
C MET A 1 -17.49 -7.80 14.83
N GLU A 2 -17.15 -7.02 15.86
CA GLU A 2 -15.84 -7.12 16.53
C GLU A 2 -15.50 -8.51 17.08
N ASP A 3 -16.44 -9.18 17.74
CA ASP A 3 -16.25 -10.54 18.24
C ASP A 3 -15.97 -11.55 17.11
N VAL A 4 -16.71 -11.44 16.00
CA VAL A 4 -16.51 -12.26 14.79
C VAL A 4 -15.11 -12.04 14.23
N LEU A 5 -14.68 -10.78 14.11
CA LEU A 5 -13.34 -10.45 13.64
C LEU A 5 -12.25 -11.06 14.53
N LYS A 6 -12.34 -10.90 15.86
CA LYS A 6 -11.37 -11.49 16.80
C LYS A 6 -11.29 -13.01 16.68
N LYS A 7 -12.43 -13.68 16.51
CA LYS A 7 -12.50 -15.13 16.29
C LYS A 7 -11.89 -15.55 14.95
N LEU A 8 -12.13 -14.80 13.87
CA LEU A 8 -11.52 -15.04 12.57
C LEU A 8 -10.01 -14.84 12.59
N GLU A 9 -9.52 -13.75 13.19
CA GLU A 9 -8.09 -13.48 13.34
C GLU A 9 -7.40 -14.61 14.12
N TYR A 10 -8.02 -15.05 15.23
CA TYR A 10 -7.51 -16.18 16.01
C TYR A 10 -7.38 -17.43 15.16
N LEU A 11 -8.41 -17.79 14.38
CA LEU A 11 -8.45 -19.01 13.55
C LEU A 11 -7.47 -18.97 12.38
N VAL A 12 -7.46 -17.88 11.61
CA VAL A 12 -6.67 -17.74 10.39
C VAL A 12 -5.17 -17.61 10.71
N PHE A 13 -4.83 -16.97 11.83
CA PHE A 13 -3.43 -16.73 12.21
C PHE A 13 -2.89 -17.63 13.32
N LYS A 14 -3.59 -18.72 13.73
CA LYS A 14 -3.10 -19.69 14.74
C LYS A 14 -1.64 -20.10 14.54
N ASN A 15 -1.21 -20.21 13.29
CA ASN A 15 0.13 -20.69 12.92
C ASN A 15 1.20 -19.59 12.75
N LYS A 16 0.90 -18.29 12.99
CA LYS A 16 1.86 -17.18 12.84
C LYS A 16 2.66 -16.81 14.11
N ARG A 17 2.41 -17.46 15.25
CA ARG A 17 3.18 -17.21 16.50
C ARG A 17 3.61 -18.50 17.18
N ILE A 18 4.71 -19.12 16.74
CA ILE A 18 5.55 -19.91 17.64
C ILE A 18 7.01 -19.67 17.26
N SER A 19 7.63 -18.66 17.87
CA SER A 19 9.04 -18.79 18.21
C SER A 19 9.11 -19.70 19.44
N HIS A 20 10.06 -20.63 19.48
CA HIS A 20 10.21 -21.62 20.56
C HIS A 20 10.55 -21.00 21.94
N LEU A 21 10.48 -19.67 22.09
CA LEU A 21 10.87 -18.92 23.29
C LEU A 21 9.76 -18.05 23.90
N SER A 22 8.59 -17.88 23.25
CA SER A 22 7.47 -17.19 23.90
C SER A 22 6.54 -18.18 24.57
N LYS A 23 6.69 -18.36 25.89
CA LYS A 23 5.65 -18.95 26.75
C LYS A 23 4.32 -18.24 26.44
N ILE A 24 3.37 -18.99 25.89
CA ILE A 24 1.99 -18.52 25.69
C ILE A 24 1.49 -18.06 27.06
N LYS A 25 1.28 -16.75 27.23
CA LYS A 25 0.55 -16.24 28.39
C LYS A 25 -0.88 -16.76 28.24
N SER A 26 -1.36 -17.52 29.21
CA SER A 26 -2.70 -18.11 29.29
C SER A 26 -3.86 -17.11 29.17
N LYS A 27 -3.59 -15.80 29.11
CA LYS A 27 -4.58 -14.74 28.87
C LYS A 27 -5.00 -14.61 27.39
N ASP A 28 -4.18 -15.01 26.42
CA ASP A 28 -4.48 -14.83 24.99
C ASP A 28 -5.46 -15.87 24.41
N THR A 29 -5.78 -16.93 25.18
CA THR A 29 -6.69 -18.02 24.77
C THR A 29 -8.03 -18.01 25.50
N VAL A 30 -8.23 -17.09 26.45
CA VAL A 30 -9.48 -16.97 27.22
C VAL A 30 -10.60 -16.50 26.28
N GLY A 31 -11.65 -17.30 26.15
CA GLY A 31 -12.81 -17.01 25.29
C GLY A 31 -12.81 -17.69 23.91
N PHE A 32 -11.74 -18.40 23.53
CA PHE A 32 -11.64 -19.09 22.22
C PHE A 32 -11.71 -20.62 22.30
N SER A 33 -11.90 -21.19 23.48
CA SER A 33 -11.94 -22.64 23.72
C SER A 33 -12.97 -23.36 22.82
N ASN A 34 -14.19 -22.84 22.76
CA ASN A 34 -15.25 -23.43 21.93
C ASN A 34 -14.95 -23.29 20.43
N VAL A 35 -14.30 -22.20 20.04
CA VAL A 35 -13.92 -21.91 18.65
C VAL A 35 -12.76 -22.81 18.21
N SER A 36 -11.88 -23.20 19.13
CA SER A 36 -10.79 -24.14 18.84
C SER A 36 -11.22 -25.59 18.66
N LEU A 37 -12.39 -25.98 19.19
CA LEU A 37 -12.91 -27.34 19.08
C LEU A 37 -13.51 -27.63 17.69
N VAL A 38 -13.88 -26.59 16.95
CA VAL A 38 -14.48 -26.73 15.61
C VAL A 38 -13.40 -26.55 14.54
N PRO A 39 -13.36 -27.41 13.49
CA PRO A 39 -12.40 -27.25 12.40
C PRO A 39 -12.51 -25.90 11.71
N THR A 40 -11.36 -25.26 11.44
CA THR A 40 -11.27 -23.93 10.80
C THR A 40 -12.09 -23.87 9.50
N LYS A 41 -11.98 -24.90 8.64
CA LYS A 41 -12.75 -25.02 7.39
C LYS A 41 -14.27 -24.90 7.60
N THR A 42 -14.81 -25.51 8.66
CA THR A 42 -16.25 -25.47 8.95
C THR A 42 -16.70 -24.08 9.36
N ILE A 43 -15.91 -23.39 10.20
CA ILE A 43 -16.21 -22.03 10.65
C ILE A 43 -16.14 -21.06 9.47
N LEU A 44 -15.10 -21.13 8.64
CA LEU A 44 -14.96 -20.28 7.47
C LEU A 44 -16.06 -20.56 6.44
N LYS A 45 -16.45 -21.83 6.21
CA LYS A 45 -17.60 -22.16 5.37
C LYS A 45 -18.90 -21.53 5.87
N ASN A 46 -19.10 -21.44 7.18
CA ASN A 46 -20.25 -20.77 7.76
C ASN A 46 -20.15 -19.24 7.64
N PHE A 47 -18.96 -18.66 7.86
CA PHE A 47 -18.73 -17.23 7.65
C PHE A 47 -18.96 -16.82 6.18
N ILE A 48 -18.54 -17.65 5.22
CA ILE A 48 -18.80 -17.45 3.79
C ILE A 48 -20.30 -17.37 3.48
N LYS A 49 -21.17 -18.06 4.24
CA LYS A 49 -22.63 -17.92 4.07
C LYS A 49 -23.15 -16.55 4.51
N LEU A 50 -22.41 -15.83 5.36
CA LEU A 50 -22.77 -14.50 5.82
C LEU A 50 -22.34 -13.39 4.84
N LEU A 51 -21.41 -13.67 3.92
CA LEU A 51 -20.88 -12.67 2.98
C LEU A 51 -21.97 -11.90 2.20
N PRO A 52 -23.02 -12.54 1.64
CA PRO A 52 -24.03 -11.79 0.88
C PRO A 52 -24.72 -10.73 1.74
N TYR A 53 -25.02 -11.05 3.00
CA TYR A 53 -25.62 -10.11 3.95
C TYR A 53 -24.67 -8.97 4.28
N LEU A 54 -23.38 -9.26 4.51
CA LEU A 54 -22.38 -8.24 4.78
C LEU A 54 -22.19 -7.28 3.59
N PHE A 55 -22.27 -7.79 2.36
CA PHE A 55 -22.22 -6.95 1.16
C PHE A 55 -23.49 -6.13 0.94
N THR A 56 -24.67 -6.68 1.26
CA THR A 56 -25.92 -5.90 1.31
C THR A 56 -25.82 -4.76 2.34
N ASP A 57 -25.31 -5.04 3.53
CA ASP A 57 -25.09 -4.01 4.56
C ASP A 57 -24.09 -2.95 4.08
N MET A 58 -23.01 -3.35 3.42
CA MET A 58 -22.04 -2.43 2.81
C MET A 58 -22.67 -1.55 1.73
N GLU A 59 -23.60 -2.06 0.92
CA GLU A 59 -24.33 -1.27 -0.07
C GLU A 59 -25.28 -0.26 0.58
N ILE A 60 -25.97 -0.64 1.65
CA ILE A 60 -26.83 0.26 2.43
C ILE A 60 -25.99 1.37 3.06
N LEU A 61 -24.87 1.01 3.70
CA LEU A 61 -23.92 1.96 4.28
C LEU A 61 -23.31 2.87 3.21
N SER A 62 -23.04 2.32 2.03
CA SER A 62 -22.57 3.06 0.86
C SER A 62 -23.57 4.16 0.46
N GLN A 63 -24.86 3.83 0.40
CA GLN A 63 -25.89 4.83 0.11
C GLN A 63 -26.02 5.87 1.23
N PHE A 64 -25.94 5.45 2.49
CA PHE A 64 -25.94 6.36 3.64
C PHE A 64 -24.81 7.40 3.54
N PHE A 65 -23.58 6.96 3.28
CA PHE A 65 -22.43 7.86 3.17
C PHE A 65 -22.47 8.74 1.91
N LYS A 66 -23.03 8.27 0.79
CA LYS A 66 -23.28 9.13 -0.37
C LYS A 66 -24.21 10.28 -0.01
N ASN A 67 -25.32 9.98 0.67
CA ASN A 67 -26.25 11.00 1.13
C ASN A 67 -25.59 11.96 2.13
N LEU A 68 -24.75 11.44 3.03
CA LEU A 68 -23.99 12.23 3.99
C LEU A 68 -22.99 13.18 3.29
N LEU A 69 -22.26 12.70 2.29
CA LEU A 69 -21.34 13.51 1.49
C LEU A 69 -22.09 14.63 0.76
N MET A 70 -23.22 14.30 0.12
CA MET A 70 -24.04 15.29 -0.58
C MET A 70 -24.60 16.36 0.37
N ALA A 71 -25.04 15.97 1.57
CA ALA A 71 -25.55 16.90 2.57
C ALA A 71 -24.48 17.87 3.11
N ASN A 72 -23.21 17.59 2.87
CA ASN A 72 -22.07 18.40 3.32
C ASN A 72 -21.22 18.89 2.13
N ASP A 73 -21.81 19.04 0.93
CA ASP A 73 -21.13 19.54 -0.28
C ASP A 73 -19.85 18.78 -0.66
N ASN A 74 -19.78 17.49 -0.32
CA ASN A 74 -18.60 16.62 -0.46
C ASN A 74 -17.36 17.08 0.33
N ILE A 75 -17.56 17.93 1.34
CA ILE A 75 -16.54 18.42 2.25
C ILE A 75 -16.32 17.40 3.37
N LEU A 76 -15.09 16.93 3.52
CA LEU A 76 -14.73 15.80 4.40
C LEU A 76 -14.49 16.19 5.86
N ASP A 77 -14.22 17.47 6.11
CA ASP A 77 -14.01 18.08 7.43
C ASP A 77 -15.25 18.78 7.99
N SER A 78 -16.41 18.65 7.32
CA SER A 78 -17.66 19.20 7.85
C SER A 78 -18.03 18.55 9.18
N ALA A 79 -18.56 19.35 10.12
CA ALA A 79 -19.02 18.88 11.43
C ALA A 79 -20.03 17.73 11.32
N GLY A 80 -20.87 17.71 10.28
CA GLY A 80 -21.82 16.63 10.01
C GLY A 80 -21.17 15.26 9.78
N MET A 81 -19.87 15.20 9.46
CA MET A 81 -19.12 13.95 9.26
C MET A 81 -18.73 13.26 10.58
N PHE A 82 -18.82 13.96 11.72
CA PHE A 82 -18.26 13.52 13.00
C PHE A 82 -19.33 13.32 14.08
N MET A 83 -20.56 13.06 13.65
CA MET A 83 -21.66 12.69 14.54
C MET A 83 -21.47 11.26 15.07
N ALA A 84 -22.00 10.98 16.27
CA ALA A 84 -21.89 9.66 16.90
C ALA A 84 -22.45 8.52 16.04
N GLU A 85 -23.53 8.77 15.30
CA GLU A 85 -24.12 7.78 14.38
C GLU A 85 -23.19 7.48 13.20
N THR A 86 -22.57 8.51 12.63
CA THR A 86 -21.59 8.38 11.54
C THR A 86 -20.35 7.62 11.99
N TYR A 87 -19.93 7.79 13.24
CA TYR A 87 -18.83 7.03 13.83
C TYR A 87 -19.09 5.53 13.78
N GLU A 88 -20.23 5.09 14.31
CA GLU A 88 -20.59 3.66 14.34
C GLU A 88 -20.69 3.07 12.94
N MET A 89 -21.24 3.83 11.99
CA MET A 89 -21.32 3.41 10.58
C MET A 89 -19.93 3.26 9.95
N LYS A 90 -19.01 4.21 10.17
CA LYS A 90 -17.63 4.18 9.67
C LYS A 90 -16.87 2.98 10.23
N HIS A 91 -17.02 2.74 11.54
CA HIS A 91 -16.43 1.61 12.24
C HIS A 91 -16.98 0.27 11.74
N CYS A 92 -18.29 0.19 11.48
CA CYS A 92 -18.89 -1.01 10.90
C CYS A 92 -18.30 -1.36 9.53
N VAL A 93 -18.14 -0.38 8.62
CA VAL A 93 -17.48 -0.60 7.32
C VAL A 93 -16.05 -1.12 7.49
N GLU A 94 -15.28 -0.51 8.40
CA GLU A 94 -13.92 -0.97 8.71
C GLU A 94 -13.92 -2.44 9.15
N LEU A 95 -14.79 -2.81 10.09
CA LEU A 95 -14.87 -4.17 10.63
C LEU A 95 -15.31 -5.19 9.58
N ILE A 96 -16.24 -4.83 8.69
CA ILE A 96 -16.68 -5.70 7.59
C ILE A 96 -15.51 -5.95 6.64
N LEU A 97 -14.88 -4.90 6.12
CA LEU A 97 -13.74 -5.00 5.22
C LEU A 97 -12.60 -5.82 5.85
N LYS A 98 -12.27 -5.53 7.11
CA LYS A 98 -11.22 -6.25 7.83
C LYS A 98 -11.55 -7.73 8.02
N SER A 99 -12.80 -8.07 8.32
CA SER A 99 -13.23 -9.48 8.45
C SER A 99 -13.09 -10.24 7.13
N ILE A 100 -13.40 -9.58 6.01
CA ILE A 100 -13.25 -10.15 4.66
C ILE A 100 -11.77 -10.29 4.29
N VAL A 101 -10.93 -9.31 4.62
CA VAL A 101 -9.46 -9.42 4.46
C VAL A 101 -8.94 -10.65 5.20
N VAL A 102 -9.29 -10.81 6.48
CA VAL A 102 -8.85 -11.95 7.28
C VAL A 102 -9.31 -13.27 6.69
N LEU A 103 -10.55 -13.34 6.17
CA LEU A 103 -11.04 -14.54 5.47
C LEU A 103 -10.12 -14.91 4.29
N PHE A 104 -9.83 -13.96 3.39
CA PHE A 104 -9.03 -14.25 2.18
C PHE A 104 -7.53 -14.40 2.44
N GLN A 105 -7.04 -14.01 3.61
CA GLN A 105 -5.66 -14.27 4.06
C GLN A 105 -5.45 -15.69 4.62
N TRP A 106 -6.47 -16.55 4.59
CA TRP A 106 -6.34 -17.94 4.99
C TRP A 106 -5.47 -18.73 4.01
N LYS A 107 -4.31 -19.18 4.50
CA LYS A 107 -3.27 -19.86 3.70
C LYS A 107 -3.77 -21.08 2.93
N ASP A 108 -4.77 -21.79 3.46
CA ASP A 108 -5.27 -23.00 2.81
C ASP A 108 -6.01 -22.68 1.49
N PHE A 109 -6.38 -21.42 1.22
CA PHE A 109 -6.89 -21.00 -0.09
C PHE A 109 -5.82 -21.01 -1.21
N GLU A 110 -4.53 -21.13 -0.88
CA GLU A 110 -3.48 -21.37 -1.87
C GLU A 110 -3.45 -22.84 -2.32
N SER A 111 -4.07 -23.76 -1.55
CA SER A 111 -4.14 -25.18 -1.90
C SER A 111 -5.28 -25.47 -2.89
N SER A 112 -5.02 -26.37 -3.85
CA SER A 112 -6.04 -26.84 -4.81
C SER A 112 -7.28 -27.43 -4.15
N ASP A 113 -7.11 -28.00 -2.96
CA ASP A 113 -8.17 -28.70 -2.21
C ASP A 113 -9.27 -27.76 -1.69
N MET A 114 -9.01 -26.45 -1.66
CA MET A 114 -9.95 -25.43 -1.21
C MET A 114 -10.41 -24.48 -2.31
N ASP A 115 -10.07 -24.76 -3.57
CA ASP A 115 -10.46 -23.92 -4.72
C ASP A 115 -11.98 -23.76 -4.83
N ASP A 116 -12.75 -24.84 -4.63
CA ASP A 116 -14.21 -24.79 -4.65
C ASP A 116 -14.77 -23.86 -3.56
N LEU A 117 -14.16 -23.87 -2.38
CA LEU A 117 -14.57 -23.03 -1.26
C LEU A 117 -14.22 -21.56 -1.51
N PHE A 118 -13.05 -21.30 -2.10
CA PHE A 118 -12.61 -19.97 -2.51
C PHE A 118 -13.51 -19.40 -3.61
N ILE A 119 -13.79 -20.16 -4.66
CA ILE A 119 -14.71 -19.75 -5.75
C ILE A 119 -16.11 -19.48 -5.17
N ASN A 120 -16.59 -20.31 -4.26
CA ASN A 120 -17.87 -20.08 -3.58
C ASN A 120 -17.85 -18.81 -2.72
N ALA A 121 -16.74 -18.49 -2.06
CA ALA A 121 -16.59 -17.23 -1.34
C ALA A 121 -16.68 -16.02 -2.28
N LEU A 122 -15.95 -16.04 -3.39
CA LEU A 122 -15.97 -14.99 -4.40
C LEU A 122 -17.37 -14.78 -5.00
N LYS A 123 -18.07 -15.87 -5.35
CA LYS A 123 -19.45 -15.80 -5.86
C LYS A 123 -20.43 -15.16 -4.87
N LYS A 124 -20.11 -15.19 -3.58
CA LYS A 124 -20.93 -14.60 -2.51
C LYS A 124 -20.50 -13.19 -2.12
N MET A 125 -19.50 -12.61 -2.78
CA MET A 125 -19.09 -11.21 -2.60
C MET A 125 -19.98 -10.23 -3.37
N THR A 126 -21.28 -10.49 -3.47
CA THR A 126 -22.27 -9.59 -4.08
C THR A 126 -23.59 -9.72 -3.35
N SER A 127 -24.33 -8.61 -3.22
CA SER A 127 -25.71 -8.60 -2.72
C SER A 127 -26.67 -9.22 -3.73
N LYS A 128 -26.40 -8.98 -5.02
CA LYS A 128 -27.12 -9.58 -6.13
C LYS A 128 -26.74 -11.04 -6.20
N THR A 129 -27.65 -11.88 -5.72
CA THR A 129 -27.85 -13.20 -6.30
C THR A 129 -28.03 -13.00 -7.80
N ASP A 130 -26.98 -13.26 -8.59
CA ASP A 130 -27.11 -13.54 -10.01
C ASP A 130 -27.86 -14.85 -10.21
N LEU A 131 -29.13 -14.83 -9.82
CA LEU A 131 -30.17 -15.71 -10.34
C LEU A 131 -30.83 -15.08 -11.57
N SER A 132 -30.48 -13.84 -11.94
CA SER A 132 -31.02 -13.10 -13.08
C SER A 132 -30.10 -12.96 -14.30
N SER A 133 -28.98 -13.70 -14.36
CA SER A 133 -28.31 -14.02 -15.62
C SER A 133 -28.73 -15.41 -16.13
N GLN A 134 -29.99 -15.77 -15.90
CA GLN A 134 -30.73 -16.67 -16.79
C GLN A 134 -31.32 -15.86 -17.96
N SER A 135 -30.46 -15.30 -18.80
CA SER A 135 -30.84 -14.97 -20.17
C SER A 135 -29.60 -14.90 -21.05
N THR A 136 -29.38 -16.00 -21.75
CA THR A 136 -28.91 -16.01 -23.15
C THR A 136 -27.64 -15.21 -23.45
N GLN A 137 -26.48 -15.68 -22.99
CA GLN A 137 -25.26 -15.75 -23.81
C GLN A 137 -24.16 -16.50 -23.06
N PHE A 138 -23.91 -17.74 -23.49
CA PHE A 138 -22.76 -18.59 -23.14
C PHE A 138 -22.53 -18.85 -21.64
N LYS A 139 -22.67 -20.13 -21.25
CA LYS A 139 -21.92 -20.73 -20.14
C LYS A 139 -20.41 -20.56 -20.40
N ARG A 140 -19.88 -19.34 -20.29
CA ARG A 140 -18.45 -19.17 -20.04
C ARG A 140 -18.28 -19.63 -18.62
N GLN A 141 -17.62 -20.76 -18.47
CA GLN A 141 -17.02 -21.14 -17.21
C GLN A 141 -16.07 -20.00 -16.85
N ILE A 142 -16.54 -19.01 -16.09
CA ILE A 142 -15.73 -17.87 -15.67
C ILE A 142 -14.58 -18.49 -14.88
N CYS A 143 -13.39 -18.43 -15.47
CA CYS A 143 -12.19 -18.95 -14.83
C CYS A 143 -11.98 -18.20 -13.51
N LYS A 144 -11.35 -18.84 -12.51
CA LYS A 144 -11.06 -18.26 -11.18
C LYS A 144 -10.51 -16.82 -11.30
N LYS A 145 -9.65 -16.58 -12.29
CA LYS A 145 -9.06 -15.28 -12.60
C LYS A 145 -10.08 -14.20 -13.03
N GLY A 146 -11.00 -14.54 -13.93
CA GLY A 146 -12.05 -13.61 -14.39
C GLY A 146 -13.00 -13.21 -13.26
N LEU A 147 -13.33 -14.15 -12.37
CA LEU A 147 -14.14 -13.86 -11.19
C LEU A 147 -13.42 -12.93 -10.21
N ILE A 148 -12.11 -13.13 -10.02
CA ILE A 148 -11.28 -12.24 -9.18
C ILE A 148 -11.29 -10.82 -9.75
N LEU A 149 -11.08 -10.66 -11.06
CA LEU A 149 -11.08 -9.36 -11.73
C LEU A 149 -12.42 -8.65 -11.56
N GLU A 150 -13.54 -9.36 -11.78
CA GLU A 150 -14.89 -8.83 -11.59
C GLU A 150 -15.12 -8.35 -10.14
N LYS A 151 -14.70 -9.15 -9.14
CA LYS A 151 -14.86 -8.78 -7.72
C LYS A 151 -13.93 -7.64 -7.31
N ILE A 152 -12.72 -7.56 -7.87
CA ILE A 152 -11.83 -6.40 -7.68
C ILE A 152 -12.50 -5.13 -8.24
N GLY A 153 -13.07 -5.20 -9.45
CA GLY A 153 -13.84 -4.09 -10.04
C GLY A 153 -14.98 -3.63 -9.13
N TYR A 154 -15.83 -4.55 -8.68
CA TYR A 154 -16.92 -4.23 -7.76
C TYR A 154 -16.44 -3.61 -6.43
N LEU A 155 -15.35 -4.11 -5.85
CA LEU A 155 -14.78 -3.54 -4.62
C LEU A 155 -14.34 -2.08 -4.80
N THR A 156 -13.89 -1.69 -6.00
CA THR A 156 -13.48 -0.29 -6.26
C THR A 156 -14.65 0.68 -6.29
N GLU A 157 -15.88 0.20 -6.48
CA GLU A 157 -17.07 1.05 -6.39
C GLU A 157 -17.23 1.65 -4.98
N PHE A 158 -16.75 0.98 -3.93
CA PHE A 158 -16.83 1.50 -2.56
C PHE A 158 -15.78 2.58 -2.24
N GLN A 159 -14.81 2.78 -3.12
CA GLN A 159 -13.65 3.63 -2.86
C GLN A 159 -14.02 5.08 -2.52
N HIS A 160 -14.96 5.67 -3.25
CA HIS A 160 -15.38 7.06 -3.06
C HIS A 160 -16.16 7.29 -1.75
N ILE A 161 -16.56 6.20 -1.11
CA ILE A 161 -17.48 6.20 0.02
C ILE A 161 -16.75 5.94 1.35
N ILE A 162 -15.52 5.45 1.28
CA ILE A 162 -14.70 5.21 2.46
C ILE A 162 -14.31 6.54 3.09
N LEU A 163 -14.75 6.78 4.33
CA LEU A 163 -14.50 8.01 5.07
C LEU A 163 -13.45 7.87 6.20
N HIS A 164 -12.87 6.68 6.37
CA HIS A 164 -11.90 6.37 7.42
C HIS A 164 -10.65 5.67 6.84
N LEU A 165 -9.45 6.02 7.33
CA LEU A 165 -8.21 5.53 6.75
C LEU A 165 -7.99 4.03 6.99
N ASP A 166 -8.39 3.48 8.15
CA ASP A 166 -8.28 2.01 8.36
C ASP A 166 -9.14 1.24 7.36
N ALA A 167 -10.35 1.72 7.08
CA ALA A 167 -11.21 1.11 6.06
C ALA A 167 -10.58 1.18 4.66
N ALA A 168 -9.90 2.30 4.32
CA ALA A 168 -9.19 2.44 3.05
C ALA A 168 -8.04 1.44 2.93
N VAL A 169 -7.23 1.30 3.99
CA VAL A 169 -6.14 0.32 4.05
C VAL A 169 -6.68 -1.11 3.96
N ASN A 170 -7.80 -1.42 4.62
CA ASN A 170 -8.44 -2.73 4.53
C ASN A 170 -8.96 -3.02 3.12
N LEU A 171 -9.54 -2.03 2.42
CA LEU A 171 -9.94 -2.20 1.01
C LEU A 171 -8.74 -2.49 0.11
N VAL A 172 -7.66 -1.71 0.21
CA VAL A 172 -6.43 -1.93 -0.55
C VAL A 172 -5.84 -3.30 -0.24
N THR A 173 -5.81 -3.68 1.04
CA THR A 173 -5.32 -5.00 1.48
C THR A 173 -6.18 -6.14 0.92
N LEU A 174 -7.50 -5.96 0.83
CA LEU A 174 -8.40 -6.93 0.25
C LEU A 174 -8.13 -7.11 -1.24
N ILE A 175 -8.09 -6.00 -2.00
CA ILE A 175 -7.79 -6.03 -3.44
C ILE A 175 -6.42 -6.66 -3.69
N GLN A 176 -5.41 -6.28 -2.91
CA GLN A 176 -4.07 -6.88 -3.01
C GLN A 176 -4.07 -8.38 -2.70
N THR A 177 -4.80 -8.81 -1.66
CA THR A 177 -4.91 -10.22 -1.31
C THR A 177 -5.57 -11.01 -2.43
N LEU A 178 -6.64 -10.49 -3.05
CA LEU A 178 -7.30 -11.12 -4.19
C LEU A 178 -6.41 -11.16 -5.44
N LYS A 179 -5.68 -10.06 -5.72
CA LYS A 179 -4.71 -9.98 -6.80
C LYS A 179 -3.64 -11.08 -6.68
N ASN A 180 -3.19 -11.45 -5.48
CA ASN A 180 -2.18 -12.50 -5.32
C ASN A 180 -2.66 -13.89 -5.83
N PHE A 181 -3.96 -14.08 -6.03
CA PHE A 181 -4.54 -15.28 -6.64
C PHE A 181 -4.76 -15.15 -8.16
N SER A 182 -4.46 -13.99 -8.75
CA SER A 182 -4.67 -13.68 -10.18
C SER A 182 -3.66 -12.65 -10.71
N ASP A 183 -2.66 -13.12 -11.47
CA ASP A 183 -1.61 -12.29 -12.08
C ASP A 183 -2.07 -11.53 -13.35
N GLU A 184 -3.29 -11.00 -13.35
CA GLU A 184 -3.79 -10.18 -14.47
C GLU A 184 -3.27 -8.73 -14.35
N PRO A 185 -2.75 -8.14 -15.44
CA PRO A 185 -2.15 -6.79 -15.41
C PRO A 185 -3.17 -5.71 -15.05
N GLU A 186 -4.45 -5.91 -15.39
CA GLU A 186 -5.54 -5.00 -15.03
C GLU A 186 -5.68 -4.81 -13.51
N ASN A 187 -5.42 -5.86 -12.73
CA ASN A 187 -5.47 -5.78 -11.27
C ASN A 187 -4.42 -4.80 -10.72
N ASN A 188 -3.27 -4.66 -11.37
CA ASN A 188 -2.24 -3.69 -10.99
C ASN A 188 -2.71 -2.26 -11.23
N ILE A 189 -3.36 -2.01 -12.38
CA ILE A 189 -3.88 -0.70 -12.76
C ILE A 189 -4.94 -0.26 -11.74
N ILE A 190 -5.91 -1.13 -11.46
CA ILE A 190 -6.98 -0.86 -10.50
C ILE A 190 -6.40 -0.58 -9.11
N LEU A 191 -5.53 -1.46 -8.60
CA LEU A 191 -4.92 -1.31 -7.27
C LEU A 191 -4.07 -0.03 -7.17
N ARG A 192 -3.33 0.31 -8.23
CA ARG A 192 -2.54 1.55 -8.32
C ARG A 192 -3.43 2.79 -8.23
N ASP A 193 -4.50 2.83 -9.01
CA ASP A 193 -5.38 4.00 -9.09
C ASP A 193 -6.18 4.16 -7.79
N THR A 194 -6.58 3.06 -7.15
CA THR A 194 -7.17 3.06 -5.80
C THR A 194 -6.21 3.65 -4.76
N CYS A 195 -4.94 3.21 -4.75
CA CYS A 195 -3.94 3.77 -3.83
C CYS A 195 -3.71 5.26 -4.10
N TRP A 196 -3.62 5.67 -5.36
CA TRP A 196 -3.41 7.06 -5.73
C TRP A 196 -4.51 7.98 -5.20
N ASN A 197 -5.78 7.61 -5.42
CA ASN A 197 -6.93 8.38 -4.95
C ASN A 197 -7.02 8.48 -3.42
N PHE A 198 -6.51 7.49 -2.69
CA PHE A 198 -6.39 7.59 -1.23
C PHE A 198 -5.21 8.45 -0.77
N LEU A 199 -4.13 8.50 -1.55
CA LEU A 199 -2.95 9.33 -1.27
C LEU A 199 -3.16 10.81 -1.62
N THR A 200 -4.04 11.12 -2.58
CA THR A 200 -4.41 12.49 -2.98
C THR A 200 -5.50 13.11 -2.10
N ARG A 201 -6.03 12.35 -1.13
CA ARG A 201 -7.11 12.76 -0.24
C ARG A 201 -6.60 13.07 1.18
N GLN A 202 -7.25 14.01 1.87
CA GLN A 202 -7.01 14.27 3.29
C GLN A 202 -7.83 13.34 4.19
N TRP A 203 -7.22 12.93 5.30
CA TRP A 203 -7.80 11.98 6.25
C TRP A 203 -8.00 12.62 7.62
N TYR A 204 -9.16 12.35 8.20
CA TYR A 204 -9.59 12.85 9.50
C TYR A 204 -9.87 11.67 10.42
N SER A 205 -9.45 11.82 11.66
CA SER A 205 -9.79 10.91 12.73
C SER A 205 -11.29 10.91 12.97
N MET A 206 -11.73 9.90 13.71
CA MET A 206 -13.12 9.74 14.11
C MET A 206 -13.71 10.93 14.88
N THR A 207 -12.86 11.78 15.48
CA THR A 207 -13.26 12.99 16.23
C THR A 207 -13.18 14.28 15.41
N GLY A 208 -12.84 14.21 14.12
CA GLY A 208 -12.71 15.37 13.24
C GLY A 208 -11.35 16.06 13.24
N LEU A 209 -10.42 15.60 14.07
CA LEU A 209 -9.04 16.08 14.02
C LEU A 209 -8.29 15.43 12.85
N GLU A 210 -7.37 16.15 12.23
CA GLU A 210 -6.50 15.58 11.19
C GLU A 210 -5.74 14.35 11.70
N GLU A 211 -5.76 13.27 10.93
CA GLU A 211 -5.01 12.08 11.30
C GLU A 211 -3.50 12.35 11.29
N ASN A 212 -2.85 12.00 12.40
CA ASN A 212 -1.42 12.20 12.58
C ASN A 212 -0.83 11.08 13.45
N GLY A 213 0.50 11.00 13.46
CA GLY A 213 1.26 10.12 14.34
C GLY A 213 1.76 8.82 13.69
N PRO A 214 2.36 7.91 14.48
CA PRO A 214 3.06 6.74 13.96
C PRO A 214 2.16 5.77 13.16
N LYS A 215 0.95 5.49 13.67
CA LYS A 215 0.01 4.59 12.98
C LYS A 215 -0.44 5.15 11.64
N TYR A 216 -0.71 6.45 11.56
CA TYR A 216 -1.02 7.14 10.31
C TYR A 216 0.14 7.00 9.31
N ASN A 217 1.37 7.27 9.76
CA ASN A 217 2.58 7.15 8.95
C ASN A 217 2.78 5.74 8.39
N ASP A 218 2.53 4.70 9.19
CA ASP A 218 2.65 3.30 8.75
C ASP A 218 1.63 2.97 7.66
N LYS A 219 0.39 3.46 7.79
CA LYS A 219 -0.67 3.30 6.77
C LYS A 219 -0.36 4.03 5.47
N ILE A 220 0.12 5.28 5.54
CA ILE A 220 0.54 6.03 4.34
C ILE A 220 1.75 5.38 3.68
N THR A 221 2.71 4.89 4.47
CA THR A 221 3.86 4.13 3.96
C THR A 221 3.39 2.89 3.20
N PHE A 222 2.44 2.13 3.77
CA PHE A 222 1.84 0.98 3.10
C PHE A 222 1.20 1.35 1.76
N LEU A 223 0.36 2.39 1.72
CA LEU A 223 -0.29 2.84 0.48
C LEU A 223 0.72 3.27 -0.60
N LEU A 224 1.77 4.00 -0.21
CA LEU A 224 2.84 4.42 -1.12
C LEU A 224 3.64 3.23 -1.66
N GLU A 225 3.95 2.25 -0.80
CA GLU A 225 4.68 1.04 -1.20
C GLU A 225 3.88 0.25 -2.24
N ILE A 226 2.58 0.04 -2.01
CA ILE A 226 1.71 -0.66 -2.97
C ILE A 226 1.56 0.12 -4.28
N TYR A 227 1.36 1.44 -4.20
CA TYR A 227 1.27 2.31 -5.37
C TYR A 227 2.49 2.19 -6.29
N LEU A 228 3.70 2.17 -5.72
CA LEU A 228 4.94 2.06 -6.49
C LEU A 228 5.23 0.65 -6.98
N GLN A 229 4.83 -0.38 -6.22
CA GLN A 229 4.98 -1.78 -6.64
C GLN A 229 4.08 -2.15 -7.83
N CYS A 230 2.94 -1.46 -8.00
CA CYS A 230 2.01 -1.73 -9.09
C CYS A 230 2.34 -0.97 -10.39
N GLN A 231 3.46 -0.24 -10.46
CA GLN A 231 3.87 0.50 -11.65
C GLN A 231 4.61 -0.41 -12.64
N ASP A 232 4.31 -0.28 -13.93
CA ASP A 232 5.02 -1.01 -14.99
C ASP A 232 6.51 -0.63 -15.05
N ASN A 233 6.81 0.67 -14.98
CA ASN A 233 8.17 1.19 -14.91
C ASN A 233 8.36 2.03 -13.63
N GLN A 234 8.66 1.32 -12.55
CA GLN A 234 8.88 1.92 -11.23
C GLN A 234 9.99 2.97 -11.24
N LEU A 235 11.10 2.74 -11.95
CA LEU A 235 12.23 3.67 -11.99
C LEU A 235 11.86 4.99 -12.67
N LYS A 236 11.18 4.92 -13.82
CA LYS A 236 10.68 6.12 -14.51
C LYS A 236 9.70 6.89 -13.62
N LYS A 237 8.81 6.18 -12.92
CA LYS A 237 7.85 6.82 -12.02
C LYS A 237 8.54 7.52 -10.85
N LEU A 238 9.60 6.93 -10.31
CA LEU A 238 10.41 7.56 -9.25
C LEU A 238 11.08 8.85 -9.73
N VAL A 239 11.57 8.89 -10.98
CA VAL A 239 12.09 10.13 -11.60
C VAL A 239 11.00 11.18 -11.65
N GLU A 240 9.80 10.86 -12.17
CA GLU A 240 8.67 11.80 -12.18
C GLU A 240 8.32 12.31 -10.78
N ILE A 241 8.31 11.42 -9.78
CA ILE A 241 8.01 11.78 -8.39
C ILE A 241 9.00 12.81 -7.87
N VAL A 242 10.30 12.58 -8.01
CA VAL A 242 11.30 13.52 -7.49
C VAL A 242 11.32 14.84 -8.24
N ASP A 243 10.90 14.86 -9.51
CA ASP A 243 10.90 16.05 -10.35
C ASP A 243 9.91 17.11 -9.85
N TRP A 244 8.66 16.71 -9.55
CA TRP A 244 7.69 17.64 -8.96
C TRP A 244 7.93 17.82 -7.45
N LEU A 245 8.48 16.81 -6.76
CA LEU A 245 8.76 16.90 -5.33
C LEU A 245 9.74 18.02 -5.00
N GLU A 246 10.79 18.19 -5.81
CA GLU A 246 11.76 19.26 -5.63
C GLU A 246 11.10 20.65 -5.63
N VAL A 247 10.12 20.86 -6.51
CA VAL A 247 9.37 22.11 -6.63
C VAL A 247 8.42 22.31 -5.45
N GLU A 248 7.63 21.29 -5.11
CA GLU A 248 6.64 21.40 -4.04
C GLU A 248 7.26 21.55 -2.65
N VAL A 249 8.40 20.90 -2.42
CA VAL A 249 9.11 20.98 -1.14
C VAL A 249 9.64 22.38 -0.83
N ILE A 250 9.96 23.18 -1.86
CA ILE A 250 10.38 24.57 -1.69
C ILE A 250 9.23 25.43 -1.16
N ALA A 251 7.98 25.12 -1.56
CA ALA A 251 6.80 25.87 -1.15
C ALA A 251 6.31 25.51 0.26
N MET A 252 6.88 24.48 0.91
CA MET A 252 6.52 24.08 2.27
C MET A 252 7.35 24.86 3.30
N GLU A 253 6.76 25.88 3.93
CA GLU A 253 7.41 26.74 4.93
C GLU A 253 6.90 26.47 6.36
N SER A 254 5.59 26.36 6.55
CA SER A 254 4.94 26.02 7.81
C SER A 254 5.00 24.52 8.12
N LYS A 255 4.86 24.16 9.40
CA LYS A 255 4.74 22.77 9.87
C LYS A 255 3.47 22.08 9.36
N THR A 256 2.42 22.85 9.06
CA THR A 256 1.13 22.37 8.54
C THR A 256 1.09 22.28 7.02
N ASP A 257 2.12 22.81 6.34
CA ASP A 257 2.16 22.77 4.88
C ASP A 257 2.29 21.33 4.39
N ARG A 258 1.62 21.09 3.27
CA ARG A 258 1.48 19.78 2.64
C ARG A 258 1.99 19.84 1.21
N LEU A 259 2.34 18.68 0.67
CA LEU A 259 2.54 18.54 -0.76
C LEU A 259 1.21 18.76 -1.49
N LYS A 260 1.23 19.46 -2.62
CA LYS A 260 0.03 19.72 -3.43
C LYS A 260 -0.43 18.44 -4.11
N THR A 261 0.51 17.67 -4.64
CA THR A 261 0.25 16.40 -5.30
C THR A 261 -0.11 15.29 -4.31
N LEU A 262 0.45 15.32 -3.10
CA LEU A 262 0.19 14.34 -2.03
C LEU A 262 -0.21 15.03 -0.72
N PRO A 263 -1.47 15.46 -0.55
CA PRO A 263 -1.93 16.13 0.67
C PRO A 263 -1.80 15.27 1.93
N THR A 264 -1.61 13.96 1.79
CA THR A 264 -1.28 13.03 2.90
C THR A 264 0.12 13.23 3.47
N ILE A 265 1.01 13.95 2.77
CA ILE A 265 2.39 14.20 3.20
C ILE A 265 2.55 15.66 3.63
N ASN A 266 2.99 15.84 4.88
CA ASN A 266 3.39 17.11 5.49
C ASN A 266 4.84 17.02 5.99
N LYS A 267 5.35 18.10 6.59
CA LYS A 267 6.74 18.13 7.11
C LYS A 267 7.04 17.04 8.14
N MET A 268 6.06 16.67 8.96
CA MET A 268 6.24 15.73 10.08
C MET A 268 6.36 14.28 9.63
N ASN A 269 5.70 13.92 8.52
CA ASN A 269 5.69 12.57 7.97
C ASN A 269 6.49 12.43 6.66
N PHE A 270 7.16 13.50 6.19
CA PHE A 270 8.00 13.49 4.98
C PHE A 270 9.00 12.32 4.95
N LYS A 271 9.51 11.92 6.12
CA LYS A 271 10.36 10.74 6.30
C LYS A 271 9.79 9.43 5.73
N CYS A 272 8.47 9.29 5.69
CA CYS A 272 7.77 8.14 5.11
C CYS A 272 7.98 8.10 3.60
N LEU A 273 7.79 9.24 2.93
CA LEU A 273 8.05 9.38 1.49
C LEU A 273 9.52 9.09 1.15
N ILE A 274 10.47 9.64 1.91
CA ILE A 274 11.90 9.36 1.72
C ILE A 274 12.18 7.85 1.81
N LYS A 275 11.66 7.20 2.86
CA LYS A 275 11.86 5.77 3.08
C LYS A 275 11.34 4.95 1.90
N VAL A 276 10.11 5.24 1.45
CA VAL A 276 9.47 4.50 0.37
C VAL A 276 10.19 4.73 -0.95
N VAL A 277 10.50 5.98 -1.31
CA VAL A 277 11.24 6.32 -2.54
C VAL A 277 12.59 5.59 -2.58
N LEU A 278 13.37 5.58 -1.50
CA LEU A 278 14.68 4.90 -1.48
C LEU A 278 14.58 3.38 -1.54
N ASN A 279 13.62 2.79 -0.83
CA ASN A 279 13.40 1.34 -0.85
C ASN A 279 12.91 0.88 -2.24
N SER A 280 11.96 1.62 -2.81
CA SER A 280 11.46 1.40 -4.17
C SER A 280 12.55 1.58 -5.21
N LEU A 281 13.43 2.58 -5.06
CA LEU A 281 14.55 2.79 -5.96
C LEU A 281 15.54 1.62 -5.92
N LEU A 282 15.89 1.14 -4.72
CA LEU A 282 16.77 -0.01 -4.56
C LEU A 282 16.16 -1.26 -5.22
N GLY A 283 14.86 -1.49 -5.02
CA GLY A 283 14.13 -2.60 -5.63
C GLY A 283 14.09 -2.49 -7.16
N SER A 284 13.74 -1.31 -7.68
CA SER A 284 13.62 -1.07 -9.12
C SER A 284 14.96 -1.20 -9.83
N VAL A 285 16.04 -0.66 -9.26
CA VAL A 285 17.39 -0.79 -9.85
C VAL A 285 17.80 -2.26 -9.92
N LYS A 286 17.61 -3.03 -8.85
CA LYS A 286 17.91 -4.48 -8.86
C LYS A 286 17.10 -5.24 -9.91
N ALA A 287 15.81 -4.91 -10.06
CA ALA A 287 14.95 -5.56 -11.06
C ALA A 287 15.37 -5.19 -12.49
N SER A 288 15.56 -3.90 -12.77
CA SER A 288 15.94 -3.40 -14.10
C SER A 288 17.34 -3.85 -14.52
N LEU A 289 18.30 -3.98 -13.60
CA LEU A 289 19.64 -4.49 -13.91
C LEU A 289 19.62 -5.97 -14.33
N LYS A 290 18.73 -6.79 -13.74
CA LYS A 290 18.55 -8.20 -14.14
C LYS A 290 18.00 -8.35 -15.56
N THR A 291 17.13 -7.43 -15.98
CA THR A 291 16.53 -7.45 -17.33
C THR A 291 17.38 -6.72 -18.37
N ALA A 292 18.44 -6.02 -17.97
CA ALA A 292 19.26 -5.23 -18.87
C ALA A 292 20.26 -6.13 -19.65
N GLU A 293 19.99 -6.27 -20.94
CA GLU A 293 20.81 -7.02 -21.90
C GLU A 293 22.14 -6.33 -22.19
N ASN A 294 22.11 -5.01 -22.39
CA ASN A 294 23.28 -4.22 -22.80
C ASN A 294 23.86 -3.39 -21.65
N GLU A 295 25.18 -3.22 -21.64
CA GLU A 295 25.86 -2.37 -20.64
C GLU A 295 25.41 -0.91 -20.72
N ILE A 296 25.05 -0.42 -21.91
CA ILE A 296 24.54 0.96 -22.10
C ILE A 296 23.23 1.14 -21.32
N ASN A 297 22.30 0.18 -21.41
CA ASN A 297 21.04 0.24 -20.66
C ASN A 297 21.30 0.18 -19.15
N ARG A 298 22.32 -0.58 -18.71
CA ARG A 298 22.75 -0.60 -17.30
C ARG A 298 23.28 0.76 -16.85
N LEU A 299 24.00 1.48 -17.70
CA LEU A 299 24.46 2.83 -17.41
C LEU A 299 23.29 3.81 -17.28
N ASP A 300 22.28 3.71 -18.16
CA ASP A 300 21.09 4.57 -18.11
C ASP A 300 20.25 4.34 -16.84
N ILE A 301 20.15 3.07 -16.39
CA ILE A 301 19.52 2.72 -15.10
C ILE A 301 20.27 3.39 -13.95
N TRP A 302 21.61 3.29 -13.93
CA TRP A 302 22.42 3.93 -12.89
C TRP A 302 22.35 5.45 -12.93
N GLN A 303 22.34 6.06 -14.11
CA GLN A 303 22.17 7.50 -14.26
C GLN A 303 20.81 7.96 -13.72
N SER A 304 19.74 7.22 -14.01
CA SER A 304 18.41 7.51 -13.47
C SER A 304 18.38 7.39 -11.95
N ALA A 305 18.96 6.32 -11.40
CA ALA A 305 19.00 6.09 -9.96
C ALA A 305 19.77 7.17 -9.19
N ILE A 306 20.93 7.58 -9.73
CA ILE A 306 21.76 8.63 -9.13
C ILE A 306 21.09 10.00 -9.29
N SER A 307 20.36 10.23 -10.39
CA SER A 307 19.53 11.42 -10.56
C SER A 307 18.44 11.51 -9.48
N VAL A 308 17.72 10.40 -9.23
CA VAL A 308 16.70 10.33 -8.16
C VAL A 308 17.32 10.64 -6.80
N MET A 309 18.46 10.02 -6.45
CA MET A 309 19.16 10.34 -5.21
C MET A 309 19.60 11.80 -5.14
N GLY A 310 20.10 12.37 -6.24
CA GLY A 310 20.53 13.76 -6.31
C GLY A 310 19.40 14.76 -6.04
N LYS A 311 18.23 14.54 -6.65
CA LYS A 311 17.04 15.38 -6.42
C LYS A 311 16.49 15.19 -5.00
N MET A 312 16.51 13.98 -4.47
CA MET A 312 16.16 13.72 -3.07
C MET A 312 17.08 14.49 -2.10
N VAL A 313 18.38 14.60 -2.38
CA VAL A 313 19.29 15.43 -1.57
C VAL A 313 18.83 16.90 -1.54
N GLN A 314 18.38 17.46 -2.67
CA GLN A 314 17.90 18.84 -2.70
C GLN A 314 16.62 19.02 -1.88
N ALA A 315 15.67 18.08 -2.00
CA ALA A 315 14.45 18.09 -1.20
C ALA A 315 14.75 17.98 0.31
N ILE A 316 15.67 17.12 0.71
CA ILE A 316 16.04 16.91 2.12
C ILE A 316 16.77 18.12 2.71
N LYS A 317 17.62 18.80 1.93
CA LYS A 317 18.26 20.05 2.37
C LYS A 317 17.24 21.13 2.72
N LYS A 318 16.09 21.15 2.05
CA LYS A 318 15.01 22.10 2.32
C LYS A 318 14.15 21.67 3.51
N GLN A 319 13.96 20.37 3.72
CA GLN A 319 13.22 19.81 4.86
C GLN A 319 14.17 19.16 5.86
N ASP A 320 15.05 19.98 6.44
CA ASP A 320 16.08 19.53 7.36
C ASP A 320 15.46 19.07 8.69
N SER A 321 15.43 17.76 8.90
CA SER A 321 15.04 17.15 10.16
C SER A 321 15.87 15.92 10.44
N ARG A 322 16.22 15.69 11.71
CA ARG A 322 17.03 14.55 12.14
C ARG A 322 16.46 13.21 11.66
N SER A 323 15.13 13.06 11.63
CA SER A 323 14.49 11.85 11.11
C SER A 323 14.64 11.68 9.59
N ASN A 324 14.53 12.76 8.82
CA ASN A 324 14.71 12.73 7.37
C ASN A 324 16.14 12.36 7.01
N LEU A 325 17.11 13.01 7.68
CA LEU A 325 18.54 12.74 7.50
C LEU A 325 18.90 11.29 7.80
N LEU A 326 18.45 10.76 8.94
CA LEU A 326 18.75 9.38 9.35
C LEU A 326 18.20 8.34 8.36
N ILE A 327 16.95 8.52 7.91
CA ILE A 327 16.32 7.60 6.95
C ILE A 327 17.02 7.68 5.59
N PHE A 328 17.37 8.88 5.15
CA PHE A 328 18.10 9.08 3.90
C PHE A 328 19.47 8.40 3.91
N VAL A 329 20.27 8.58 4.97
CA VAL A 329 21.58 7.93 5.09
C VAL A 329 21.44 6.41 5.08
N LYS A 330 20.49 5.85 5.86
CA LYS A 330 20.25 4.40 5.91
C LYS A 330 19.90 3.83 4.52
N GLY A 331 18.99 4.48 3.79
CA GLY A 331 18.61 4.02 2.44
C GLY A 331 19.72 4.21 1.42
N SER A 332 20.43 5.33 1.46
CA SER A 332 21.53 5.64 0.53
C SER A 332 22.69 4.66 0.64
N ILE A 333 23.04 4.21 1.86
CA ILE A 333 24.11 3.22 2.07
C ILE A 333 23.83 1.94 1.29
N LEU A 334 22.57 1.48 1.26
CA LEU A 334 22.20 0.26 0.53
C LEU A 334 22.38 0.44 -0.99
N LEU A 335 21.99 1.60 -1.54
CA LEU A 335 22.16 1.86 -2.97
C LEU A 335 23.64 2.07 -3.34
N LEU A 336 24.42 2.76 -2.50
CA LEU A 336 25.85 2.95 -2.71
C LEU A 336 26.61 1.61 -2.69
N LYS A 337 26.26 0.71 -1.78
CA LYS A 337 26.81 -0.66 -1.76
C LYS A 337 26.50 -1.42 -3.05
N LEU A 338 25.27 -1.30 -3.56
CA LEU A 338 24.88 -1.91 -4.83
C LEU A 338 25.66 -1.29 -6.01
N PHE A 339 25.83 0.03 -6.01
CA PHE A 339 26.61 0.72 -7.04
C PHE A 339 28.08 0.29 -7.05
N LEU A 340 28.69 0.12 -5.87
CA LEU A 340 30.06 -0.37 -5.78
C LEU A 340 30.20 -1.80 -6.31
N ALA A 341 29.22 -2.66 -6.06
CA ALA A 341 29.24 -4.05 -6.50
C ALA A 341 29.03 -4.21 -8.02
N GLU A 342 28.02 -3.52 -8.58
CA GLU A 342 27.60 -3.73 -9.98
C GLU A 342 27.82 -2.50 -10.88
N GLY A 343 27.55 -1.30 -10.36
CA GLY A 343 27.65 -0.05 -11.13
C GLY A 343 29.09 0.35 -11.48
N MET A 344 30.06 0.06 -10.62
CA MET A 344 31.48 0.36 -10.89
C MET A 344 32.02 -0.44 -12.08
N MET A 345 31.63 -1.72 -12.22
CA MET A 345 32.04 -2.53 -13.37
C MET A 345 31.47 -1.97 -14.67
N VAL A 346 30.19 -1.58 -14.68
CA VAL A 346 29.55 -0.95 -15.85
C VAL A 346 30.25 0.36 -16.23
N CYS A 347 30.59 1.19 -15.24
CA CYS A 347 31.32 2.44 -15.47
C CYS A 347 32.71 2.19 -16.03
N HIS A 348 33.41 1.15 -15.57
CA HIS A 348 34.74 0.79 -16.05
C HIS A 348 34.71 0.37 -17.53
N ASN A 349 33.80 -0.53 -17.88
CA ASN A 349 33.69 -1.07 -19.24
C ASN A 349 33.31 0.01 -20.26
N LEU A 350 32.38 0.91 -19.88
CA LEU A 350 31.91 1.98 -20.75
C LEU A 350 32.73 3.28 -20.68
N PHE A 351 33.75 3.37 -19.83
CA PHE A 351 34.51 4.60 -19.63
C PHE A 351 35.14 5.12 -20.92
N LYS A 352 35.66 4.22 -21.77
CA LYS A 352 36.29 4.57 -23.04
C LYS A 352 35.28 4.97 -24.12
N LEU A 353 34.08 4.38 -24.09
CA LEU A 353 33.05 4.59 -25.11
C LEU A 353 32.16 5.80 -24.81
N LYS A 354 31.82 6.00 -23.54
CA LYS A 354 30.88 7.02 -23.07
C LYS A 354 31.43 7.85 -21.90
N THR A 355 32.65 8.37 -22.07
CA THR A 355 33.39 9.09 -21.00
C THR A 355 32.58 10.25 -20.39
N LYS A 356 31.81 11.00 -21.20
CA LYS A 356 31.01 12.13 -20.73
C LYS A 356 29.88 11.71 -19.78
N GLU A 357 29.15 10.65 -20.13
CA GLU A 357 28.03 10.14 -19.32
C GLU A 357 28.53 9.53 -18.01
N VAL A 358 29.60 8.72 -18.09
CA VAL A 358 30.26 8.14 -16.92
C VAL A 358 30.81 9.23 -15.99
N SER A 359 31.43 10.28 -16.55
CA SER A 359 31.88 11.43 -15.75
C SER A 359 30.74 12.16 -15.05
N LYS A 360 29.57 12.31 -15.70
CA LYS A 360 28.38 12.91 -15.10
C LYS A 360 27.87 12.08 -13.92
N VAL A 361 27.83 10.76 -14.07
CA VAL A 361 27.49 9.82 -13.00
C VAL A 361 28.42 10.02 -11.79
N PHE A 362 29.74 10.04 -11.98
CA PHE A 362 30.68 10.25 -10.89
C PHE A 362 30.56 11.62 -10.23
N LYS A 363 30.36 12.69 -11.00
CA LYS A 363 30.15 14.05 -10.45
C LYS A 363 28.91 14.10 -9.55
N SER A 364 27.79 13.55 -10.01
CA SER A 364 26.57 13.49 -9.18
C SER A 364 26.77 12.64 -7.94
N LEU A 365 27.45 11.49 -8.07
CA LEU A 365 27.76 10.62 -6.94
C LEU A 365 28.64 11.32 -5.90
N GLN A 366 29.64 12.08 -6.33
CA GLN A 366 30.51 12.88 -5.45
C GLN A 366 29.72 13.93 -4.65
N VAL A 367 28.74 14.59 -5.27
CA VAL A 367 27.88 15.55 -4.57
C VAL A 367 27.05 14.85 -3.49
N ILE A 368 26.47 13.70 -3.82
CA ILE A 368 25.64 12.93 -2.88
C ILE A 368 26.48 12.38 -1.71
N THR A 369 27.63 11.77 -1.99
CA THR A 369 28.51 11.21 -0.95
C THR A 369 29.10 12.30 -0.06
N ARG A 370 29.46 13.47 -0.60
CA ARG A 370 29.89 14.62 0.20
C ARG A 370 28.78 15.11 1.12
N TYR A 371 27.53 15.15 0.64
CA TYR A 371 26.39 15.52 1.48
C TYR A 371 26.15 14.49 2.60
N ILE A 372 26.21 13.19 2.29
CA ILE A 372 26.11 12.13 3.30
C ILE A 372 27.22 12.27 4.35
N GLN A 373 28.47 12.55 3.94
CA GLN A 373 29.58 12.79 4.86
C GLN A 373 29.29 13.96 5.80
N ASN A 374 28.77 15.07 5.27
CA ASN A 374 28.39 16.23 6.08
C ASN A 374 27.30 15.87 7.11
N ILE A 375 26.28 15.10 6.71
CA ILE A 375 25.24 14.61 7.63
C ILE A 375 25.86 13.74 8.73
N CYS A 376 26.73 12.79 8.37
CA CYS A 376 27.38 11.88 9.32
C CYS A 376 28.26 12.64 10.33
N ASN A 377 28.90 13.73 9.92
CA ASN A 377 29.65 14.60 10.82
C ASN A 377 28.71 15.39 11.74
N TYR A 378 27.59 15.88 11.21
CA TYR A 378 26.60 16.66 11.97
C TYR A 378 25.82 15.84 13.00
N THR A 379 25.50 14.56 12.70
CA THR A 379 24.71 13.67 13.58
C THR A 379 25.52 12.94 14.65
N LYS A 380 26.85 13.05 14.62
CA LYS A 380 27.76 12.54 15.67
C LYS A 380 27.90 13.49 16.86
N VAL A 381 27.45 14.74 16.72
CA VAL A 381 27.27 15.73 17.79
C VAL A 381 25.82 15.69 18.24
#